data_AF-A0A3R7MIZ2-F1
#
_entry.id   AF-A0A3R7MIZ2-F1
#
_cell.length_a   1.000
_cell.length_b   1.000
_cell.length_c   1.000
_cell.angle_alpha   90.00
_cell.angle_beta   90.00
_cell.angle_gamma   90.00
#
_symmetry.space_group_name_H-M   'P 1'
#
loop_
_entity.id
_entity.type
_entity.pdbx_description
1 polymer ?
#
loop_
_entity_poly.entity_id
_entity_poly.type
_entity_poly.pdbx_seq_one_letter_code
_entity_poly.pdbx_strand_id
1 'polypeptide(L)'
;MSGSTEGDLTKTGMALKHDREWDYELDRILEAIEERDASKVGLQFPEGLKRRGPKVADDLREVAPDDVTFMLSGQPCYGACDLDTYLMRRTDVFVHFGHTPMKESDSIVYVPLFSNVDPFPIMEDALAEELAPPEEDADVGLVTTAQHMNRFEEMTDWLEERGYEVHTRRGDDRLTKEGQVLGCNYASADIDAEQVLYVGGGKFHPVGLAMEHPDKRVVIADPVNNAVSVAEHDQFLKQRYAAVHKAMDAEKWGVIFCTKIGQGRWEKAQEIVDNNENAYLITMDEVTPDRLRNFDMDAFVNTGCPRITTDDGPRFHKPMLTPGEYEAAIGEKPLDSIEFDTFHDTW
;
A
#
# COMPACT_ATOMS: atom_id res chain seq x y z
N MET A 1 14.71 12.42 22.17
CA MET A 1 14.41 13.64 21.40
C MET A 1 14.04 13.18 19.99
N SER A 2 12.74 13.10 19.68
CA SER A 2 12.25 12.59 18.41
C SER A 2 12.52 13.60 17.30
N GLY A 3 13.40 13.23 16.37
CA GLY A 3 13.58 13.95 15.11
C GLY A 3 12.29 13.85 14.30
N SER A 4 11.85 14.97 13.74
CA SER A 4 10.75 15.03 12.77
C SER A 4 11.08 14.14 11.57
N THR A 5 10.14 13.29 11.16
CA THR A 5 10.22 12.53 9.92
C THR A 5 10.07 13.46 8.72
N GLU A 6 10.73 13.16 7.60
CA GLU A 6 10.37 13.76 6.31
C GLU A 6 8.86 13.55 6.06
N GLY A 7 8.12 14.65 5.86
CA GLY A 7 6.66 14.67 5.78
C GLY A 7 5.94 15.23 7.01
N ASP A 8 6.64 15.54 8.11
CA ASP A 8 6.05 16.25 9.25
C ASP A 8 5.89 17.76 8.94
N LEU A 9 4.74 18.10 8.36
CA LEU A 9 4.39 19.48 8.00
C LEU A 9 4.09 20.38 9.21
N THR A 10 3.95 19.82 10.43
CA THR A 10 3.52 20.58 11.62
C THR A 10 4.47 21.73 12.01
N LYS A 11 5.72 21.69 11.53
CA LYS A 11 6.74 22.72 11.78
C LYS A 11 7.07 23.62 10.59
N THR A 12 6.46 23.35 9.43
CA THR A 12 6.76 24.08 8.18
C THR A 12 5.91 25.34 8.00
N GLY A 13 4.92 25.57 8.88
CA GLY A 13 3.93 26.64 8.70
C GLY A 13 2.89 26.32 7.63
N MET A 14 3.02 25.20 6.90
CA MET A 14 1.97 24.63 6.08
C MET A 14 0.97 23.92 6.99
N ALA A 15 -0.10 24.62 7.38
CA ALA A 15 -1.28 23.96 7.91
C ALA A 15 -1.85 23.06 6.82
N LEU A 16 -2.32 21.85 7.18
CA LEU A 16 -3.30 21.17 6.35
C LEU A 16 -4.42 22.18 6.10
N LYS A 17 -4.62 22.62 4.85
CA LYS A 17 -5.65 23.60 4.51
C LYS A 17 -7.08 23.11 4.86
N HIS A 18 -7.23 21.81 5.11
CA HIS A 18 -8.49 21.15 5.43
C HIS A 18 -8.37 20.33 6.71
N ASP A 19 -9.33 20.48 7.63
CA ASP A 19 -9.57 19.48 8.67
C ASP A 19 -10.03 18.18 8.00
N ARG A 20 -9.28 17.09 8.20
CA ARG A 20 -9.65 15.77 7.69
C ARG A 20 -10.77 15.21 8.55
N GLU A 21 -11.94 15.11 7.96
CA GLU A 21 -13.09 14.41 8.54
C GLU A 21 -13.17 13.02 7.90
N TRP A 22 -13.40 12.00 8.72
CA TRP A 22 -13.56 10.62 8.27
C TRP A 22 -14.95 10.16 8.67
N ASP A 23 -15.69 9.63 7.71
CA ASP A 23 -16.93 8.90 8.00
C ASP A 23 -16.59 7.46 8.39
N TYR A 24 -16.80 7.11 9.66
CA TYR A 24 -16.52 5.78 10.19
C TYR A 24 -17.67 4.78 9.95
N GLU A 25 -18.73 5.18 9.25
CA GLU A 25 -19.88 4.33 8.89
C GLU A 25 -20.48 3.61 10.11
N LEU A 26 -20.69 4.34 11.23
CA LEU A 26 -21.15 3.73 12.50
C LEU A 26 -22.48 3.00 12.32
N ASP A 27 -23.41 3.55 11.54
CA ASP A 27 -24.72 2.93 11.27
C ASP A 27 -24.57 1.55 10.60
N ARG A 28 -23.67 1.42 9.62
CA ARG A 28 -23.39 0.15 8.95
C ARG A 28 -22.75 -0.88 9.89
N ILE A 29 -21.92 -0.41 10.83
CA ILE A 29 -21.35 -1.27 11.87
C ILE A 29 -22.46 -1.76 12.81
N LEU A 30 -23.42 -0.90 13.19
CA LEU A 30 -24.58 -1.27 14.00
C LEU A 30 -25.49 -2.27 13.29
N GLU A 31 -25.79 -2.05 12.01
CA GLU A 31 -26.55 -2.99 11.20
C GLU A 31 -25.89 -4.38 11.21
N ALA A 32 -24.56 -4.45 11.01
CA ALA A 32 -23.82 -5.70 11.08
C ALA A 32 -23.81 -6.34 12.48
N ILE A 33 -23.89 -5.55 13.55
CA ILE A 33 -24.02 -6.05 14.93
C ILE A 33 -25.40 -6.67 15.13
N GLU A 34 -26.47 -5.99 14.69
CA GLU A 34 -27.85 -6.45 14.82
C GLU A 34 -28.12 -7.70 13.96
N GLU A 35 -27.72 -7.68 12.68
CA GLU A 35 -27.93 -8.80 11.76
C GLU A 35 -27.28 -10.11 12.20
N ARG A 36 -26.21 -10.01 13.00
CA ARG A 36 -25.38 -11.15 13.42
C ARG A 36 -25.55 -11.50 14.89
N ASP A 37 -26.47 -10.84 15.60
CA ASP A 37 -26.64 -10.97 17.05
C ASP A 37 -25.28 -10.88 17.79
N ALA A 38 -24.45 -9.91 17.38
CA ALA A 38 -23.05 -9.84 17.78
C ALA A 38 -22.88 -9.33 19.21
N SER A 39 -22.12 -10.07 20.02
CA SER A 39 -21.78 -9.72 21.41
C SER A 39 -20.37 -9.14 21.55
N LYS A 40 -19.50 -9.40 20.55
CA LYS A 40 -18.09 -8.96 20.54
C LYS A 40 -17.72 -8.39 19.19
N VAL A 41 -17.17 -7.19 19.19
CA VAL A 41 -16.78 -6.46 17.98
C VAL A 41 -15.31 -6.12 18.03
N GLY A 42 -14.55 -6.55 17.03
CA GLY A 42 -13.14 -6.22 16.86
C GLY A 42 -12.97 -5.02 15.96
N LEU A 43 -12.13 -4.06 16.34
CA LEU A 43 -11.87 -2.86 15.56
C LEU A 43 -10.38 -2.78 15.24
N GLN A 44 -10.03 -2.79 13.96
CA GLN A 44 -8.65 -2.65 13.49
C GLN A 44 -8.48 -1.36 12.70
N PHE A 45 -7.54 -0.52 13.16
CA PHE A 45 -7.20 0.76 12.53
C PHE A 45 -5.76 0.75 11.99
N PRO A 46 -5.51 1.40 10.85
CA PRO A 46 -4.15 1.70 10.39
C PRO A 46 -3.47 2.68 11.34
N GLU A 47 -2.13 2.70 11.33
CA GLU A 47 -1.31 3.48 12.27
C GLU A 47 -1.75 4.94 12.41
N GLY A 48 -1.99 5.63 11.28
CA GLY A 48 -2.41 7.04 11.28
C GLY A 48 -3.74 7.33 11.98
N LEU A 49 -4.57 6.30 12.19
CA LEU A 49 -5.92 6.40 12.75
C LEU A 49 -6.08 5.71 14.10
N LYS A 50 -5.11 4.91 14.58
CA LYS A 50 -5.18 4.26 15.91
C LYS A 50 -5.49 5.23 17.05
N ARG A 51 -4.98 6.47 16.97
CA ARG A 51 -5.28 7.54 17.96
C ARG A 51 -6.76 7.90 18.06
N ARG A 52 -7.56 7.65 17.01
CA ARG A 52 -9.01 7.88 16.98
C ARG A 52 -9.80 6.67 17.52
N GLY A 53 -9.17 5.49 17.56
CA GLY A 53 -9.82 4.23 17.94
C GLY A 53 -10.63 4.28 19.24
N PRO A 54 -10.10 4.81 20.36
CA PRO A 54 -10.88 4.94 21.59
C PRO A 54 -12.16 5.77 21.43
N LYS A 55 -12.09 6.90 20.70
CA LYS A 55 -13.27 7.75 20.47
C LYS A 55 -14.31 7.04 19.61
N VAL A 56 -13.90 6.36 18.53
CA VAL A 56 -14.81 5.56 17.70
C VAL A 56 -15.48 4.45 18.51
N ALA A 57 -14.73 3.79 19.40
CA ALA A 57 -15.29 2.77 20.29
C ALA A 57 -16.28 3.36 21.31
N ASP A 58 -16.02 4.57 21.82
CA ASP A 58 -16.97 5.27 22.71
C ASP A 58 -18.23 5.67 21.95
N ASP A 59 -18.09 6.21 20.73
CA ASP A 59 -19.22 6.57 19.88
C ASP A 59 -20.10 5.34 19.57
N LEU A 60 -19.50 4.19 19.24
CA LEU A 60 -20.23 2.94 19.05
C LEU A 60 -20.93 2.45 20.32
N ARG A 61 -20.31 2.59 21.50
CA ARG A 61 -20.94 2.21 22.78
C ARG A 61 -22.15 3.06 23.14
N GLU A 62 -22.20 4.31 22.70
CA GLU A 62 -23.34 5.19 22.97
C GLU A 62 -24.61 4.74 22.22
N VAL A 63 -24.45 4.02 21.11
CA VAL A 63 -25.55 3.66 20.19
C VAL A 63 -25.79 2.15 20.05
N ALA A 64 -24.82 1.31 20.36
CA ALA A 64 -24.95 -0.15 20.34
C ALA A 64 -25.68 -0.69 21.59
N PRO A 65 -26.18 -1.94 21.56
CA PRO A 65 -26.69 -2.60 22.75
C PRO A 65 -25.66 -2.67 23.90
N ASP A 66 -26.13 -2.51 25.15
CA ASP A 66 -25.29 -2.40 26.35
C ASP A 66 -24.36 -3.61 26.61
N ASP A 67 -24.69 -4.78 26.06
CA ASP A 67 -23.96 -6.03 26.25
C ASP A 67 -22.85 -6.27 25.19
N VAL A 68 -22.71 -5.38 24.21
CA VAL A 68 -21.68 -5.48 23.17
C VAL A 68 -20.31 -5.06 23.71
N THR A 69 -19.33 -5.95 23.56
CA THR A 69 -17.94 -5.69 23.92
C THR A 69 -17.10 -5.28 22.71
N PHE A 70 -16.63 -4.03 22.69
CA PHE A 70 -15.70 -3.53 21.68
C PHE A 70 -14.24 -3.77 22.06
N MET A 71 -13.46 -4.34 21.15
CA MET A 71 -12.05 -4.69 21.30
C MET A 71 -11.20 -4.00 20.24
N LEU A 72 -10.24 -3.16 20.64
CA LEU A 72 -9.32 -2.50 19.72
C LEU A 72 -8.10 -3.40 19.43
N SER A 73 -7.76 -3.58 18.15
CA SER A 73 -6.50 -4.25 17.77
C SER A 73 -5.29 -3.40 18.13
N GLY A 74 -4.40 -3.98 18.95
CA GLY A 74 -3.10 -3.41 19.29
C GLY A 74 -1.98 -3.77 18.32
N GLN A 75 -2.24 -4.59 17.29
CA GLN A 75 -1.24 -4.93 16.28
C GLN A 75 -1.04 -3.78 15.29
N PRO A 76 0.14 -3.68 14.66
CA PRO A 76 0.29 -2.88 13.45
C PRO A 76 -0.75 -3.24 12.38
N CYS A 77 -1.04 -2.31 11.49
CA CYS A 77 -1.97 -2.53 10.39
C CYS A 77 -1.54 -1.67 9.20
N TYR A 78 -1.00 -2.33 8.17
CA TYR A 78 -0.47 -1.68 6.98
C TYR A 78 -1.41 -1.70 5.77
N GLY A 79 -2.47 -2.52 5.81
CA GLY A 79 -3.36 -2.75 4.68
C GLY A 79 -4.39 -3.83 4.97
N ALA A 80 -5.27 -4.07 4.02
CA ALA A 80 -6.20 -5.21 4.04
C ALA A 80 -5.48 -6.58 3.91
N CYS A 81 -4.18 -6.59 3.57
CA CYS A 81 -3.32 -7.77 3.59
C CYS A 81 -2.87 -8.18 5.00
N ASP A 82 -3.18 -7.35 6.01
CA ASP A 82 -2.69 -7.45 7.38
C ASP A 82 -3.84 -7.39 8.38
N LEU A 83 -4.81 -8.30 8.24
CA LEU A 83 -5.92 -8.38 9.17
C LEU A 83 -5.48 -9.09 10.46
N ASP A 84 -5.87 -8.54 11.61
CA ASP A 84 -5.64 -9.16 12.91
C ASP A 84 -6.53 -10.41 13.06
N THR A 85 -6.05 -11.52 12.51
CA THR A 85 -6.80 -12.78 12.49
C THR A 85 -7.05 -13.35 13.89
N TYR A 86 -6.20 -13.01 14.87
CA TYR A 86 -6.36 -13.45 16.25
C TYR A 86 -7.53 -12.74 16.93
N LEU A 87 -7.66 -11.43 16.68
CA LEU A 87 -8.81 -10.64 17.12
C LEU A 87 -10.07 -11.06 16.35
N MET A 88 -9.98 -11.15 15.02
CA MET A 88 -11.10 -11.54 14.15
C MET A 88 -11.75 -12.85 14.60
N ARG A 89 -10.95 -13.87 14.96
CA ARG A 89 -11.46 -15.16 15.48
C ARG A 89 -12.11 -15.10 16.86
N ARG A 90 -12.01 -13.99 17.59
CA ARG A 90 -12.58 -13.78 18.93
C ARG A 90 -13.82 -12.90 18.94
N THR A 91 -14.20 -12.40 17.79
CA THR A 91 -15.23 -11.38 17.61
C THR A 91 -16.26 -11.89 16.61
N ASP A 92 -17.51 -11.52 16.83
CA ASP A 92 -18.64 -11.89 15.97
C ASP A 92 -18.69 -10.98 14.72
N VAL A 93 -18.25 -9.72 14.90
CA VAL A 93 -18.02 -8.74 13.83
C VAL A 93 -16.59 -8.23 13.93
N PHE A 94 -15.86 -8.22 12.82
CA PHE A 94 -14.55 -7.60 12.72
C PHE A 94 -14.61 -6.40 11.76
N VAL A 95 -14.35 -5.19 12.26
CA VAL A 95 -14.34 -3.96 11.48
C VAL A 95 -12.91 -3.57 11.15
N HIS A 96 -12.62 -3.43 9.85
CA HIS A 96 -11.32 -3.01 9.34
C HIS A 96 -11.44 -1.65 8.67
N PHE A 97 -10.72 -0.66 9.21
CA PHE A 97 -10.80 0.72 8.75
C PHE A 97 -9.67 1.08 7.76
N GLY A 98 -9.94 2.03 6.87
CA GLY A 98 -8.95 2.72 6.04
C GLY A 98 -8.52 2.02 4.75
N HIS A 99 -9.00 0.80 4.49
CA HIS A 99 -8.66 0.05 3.29
C HIS A 99 -9.90 -0.59 2.67
N THR A 100 -9.89 -0.72 1.34
CA THR A 100 -10.85 -1.55 0.62
C THR A 100 -10.60 -3.03 0.90
N PRO A 101 -11.61 -3.91 0.77
CA PRO A 101 -11.42 -5.34 0.93
C PRO A 101 -10.30 -5.87 0.01
N MET A 102 -9.63 -6.95 0.41
CA MET A 102 -8.86 -7.78 -0.53
C MET A 102 -9.58 -9.11 -0.80
N LYS A 103 -10.50 -9.48 0.08
CA LYS A 103 -11.44 -10.57 -0.14
C LYS A 103 -12.69 -10.28 0.66
N GLU A 104 -13.82 -10.55 0.03
CA GLU A 104 -15.11 -10.48 0.67
C GLU A 104 -15.25 -11.60 1.70
N SER A 105 -15.76 -11.24 2.88
CA SER A 105 -16.00 -12.16 3.98
C SER A 105 -17.16 -11.65 4.79
N ASP A 106 -18.15 -12.53 5.02
CA ASP A 106 -19.30 -12.21 5.84
C ASP A 106 -18.93 -11.87 7.29
N SER A 107 -17.72 -12.19 7.76
CA SER A 107 -17.28 -11.84 9.12
C SER A 107 -16.68 -10.44 9.22
N ILE A 108 -16.39 -9.78 8.09
CA ILE A 108 -15.59 -8.55 8.04
C ILE A 108 -16.43 -7.38 7.51
N VAL A 109 -16.39 -6.26 8.22
CA VAL A 109 -16.93 -4.98 7.76
C VAL A 109 -15.75 -4.10 7.39
N TYR A 110 -15.54 -3.89 6.09
CA TYR A 110 -14.53 -2.95 5.60
C TYR A 110 -15.13 -1.55 5.53
N VAL A 111 -14.46 -0.60 6.19
CA VAL A 111 -14.79 0.83 6.19
C VAL A 111 -13.60 1.58 5.56
N PRO A 112 -13.61 1.86 4.24
CA PRO A 112 -12.42 2.36 3.53
C PRO A 112 -11.94 3.75 3.98
N LEU A 113 -12.80 4.56 4.62
CA LEU A 113 -12.52 5.94 5.04
C LEU A 113 -12.03 6.82 3.89
N PHE A 114 -12.97 7.29 3.08
CA PHE A 114 -12.66 8.14 1.95
C PHE A 114 -12.23 9.55 2.38
N SER A 115 -11.33 10.14 1.61
CA SER A 115 -10.84 11.52 1.80
C SER A 115 -11.94 12.52 1.43
N ASN A 116 -12.08 13.56 2.25
CA ASN A 116 -12.94 14.71 1.99
C ASN A 116 -12.23 15.85 1.23
N VAL A 117 -10.95 15.68 0.90
CA VAL A 117 -10.17 16.68 0.16
C VAL A 117 -10.55 16.67 -1.32
N ASP A 118 -10.85 17.85 -1.86
CA ASP A 118 -11.19 18.06 -3.27
C ASP A 118 -9.95 17.85 -4.18
N PRO A 119 -9.96 16.87 -5.10
CA PRO A 119 -8.81 16.62 -5.98
C PRO A 119 -8.72 17.56 -7.19
N PHE A 120 -9.80 18.21 -7.61
CA PHE A 120 -9.82 18.90 -8.90
C PHE A 120 -8.87 20.10 -9.00
N PRO A 121 -8.66 20.93 -7.97
CA PRO A 121 -7.70 22.02 -8.05
C PRO A 121 -6.29 21.55 -8.38
N ILE A 122 -5.84 20.46 -7.75
CA ILE A 122 -4.50 19.94 -8.01
C ILE A 122 -4.40 19.19 -9.34
N MET A 123 -5.51 18.61 -9.82
CA MET A 123 -5.56 18.04 -11.16
C MET A 123 -5.40 19.15 -12.20
N GLU A 124 -6.08 20.29 -12.06
CA GLU A 124 -5.91 21.44 -12.94
C GLU A 124 -4.45 21.92 -12.99
N ASP A 125 -3.78 22.00 -11.84
CA ASP A 125 -2.34 22.31 -11.79
C ASP A 125 -1.52 21.23 -12.54
N ALA A 126 -1.84 19.94 -12.40
CA ALA A 126 -1.13 18.87 -13.10
C ALA A 126 -1.28 18.92 -14.62
N LEU A 127 -2.46 19.30 -15.11
CA LEU A 127 -2.72 19.55 -16.53
C LEU A 127 -1.89 20.73 -17.05
N ALA A 128 -1.77 21.79 -16.26
CA ALA A 128 -1.05 23.00 -16.65
C ALA A 128 0.48 22.86 -16.60
N GLU A 129 0.99 22.03 -15.68
CA GLU A 129 2.42 21.96 -15.38
C GLU A 129 3.14 20.76 -16.02
N GLU A 130 2.54 19.57 -16.04
CA GLU A 130 3.30 18.33 -16.26
C GLU A 130 2.69 17.34 -17.27
N LEU A 131 1.36 17.34 -17.49
CA LEU A 131 0.71 16.52 -18.52
C LEU A 131 0.83 17.18 -19.90
N ALA A 132 0.92 16.36 -20.93
CA ALA A 132 0.80 16.86 -22.30
C ALA A 132 -0.65 17.32 -22.54
N PRO A 133 -0.86 18.45 -23.25
CA PRO A 133 -2.20 18.91 -23.58
C PRO A 133 -2.85 17.95 -24.59
N PRO A 134 -4.19 17.84 -24.59
CA PRO A 134 -4.91 16.86 -25.42
C PRO A 134 -4.74 17.09 -26.93
N GLU A 135 -4.34 18.29 -27.36
CA GLU A 135 -3.99 18.55 -28.76
C GLU A 135 -2.66 17.90 -29.20
N GLU A 136 -1.78 17.57 -28.25
CA GLU A 136 -0.50 16.89 -28.48
C GLU A 136 -0.60 15.40 -28.17
N ASP A 137 -1.19 15.05 -27.03
CA ASP A 137 -1.44 13.67 -26.59
C ASP A 137 -2.73 13.64 -25.76
N ALA A 138 -3.79 13.08 -26.34
CA ALA A 138 -5.10 12.99 -25.70
C ALA A 138 -5.21 11.80 -24.75
N ASP A 139 -4.37 10.77 -24.90
CA ASP A 139 -4.48 9.55 -24.13
C ASP A 139 -3.89 9.77 -22.73
N VAL A 140 -4.70 9.62 -21.69
CA VAL A 140 -4.25 9.76 -20.30
C VAL A 140 -4.73 8.60 -19.45
N GLY A 141 -3.80 7.95 -18.76
CA GLY A 141 -4.15 6.98 -17.74
C GLY A 141 -4.56 7.64 -16.42
N LEU A 142 -5.60 7.15 -15.76
CA LEU A 142 -5.98 7.64 -14.42
C LEU A 142 -5.89 6.53 -13.38
N VAL A 143 -5.12 6.78 -12.32
CA VAL A 143 -4.98 5.86 -11.18
C VAL A 143 -5.01 6.59 -9.85
N THR A 144 -5.47 5.92 -8.79
CA THR A 144 -5.45 6.45 -7.42
C THR A 144 -5.42 5.34 -6.37
N THR A 145 -5.40 5.73 -5.09
CA THR A 145 -5.47 4.81 -3.95
C THR A 145 -6.89 4.76 -3.38
N ALA A 146 -7.16 3.79 -2.50
CA ALA A 146 -8.46 3.57 -1.85
C ALA A 146 -9.12 4.86 -1.33
N GLN A 147 -8.35 5.83 -0.81
CA GLN A 147 -8.86 7.03 -0.16
C GLN A 147 -9.57 8.00 -1.10
N HIS A 148 -9.28 7.99 -2.40
CA HIS A 148 -9.91 8.90 -3.37
C HIS A 148 -10.87 8.19 -4.33
N MET A 149 -11.12 6.88 -4.12
CA MET A 149 -11.97 6.08 -4.99
C MET A 149 -13.42 6.54 -5.05
N ASN A 150 -13.91 7.21 -4.00
CA ASN A 150 -15.24 7.81 -3.99
C ASN A 150 -15.42 8.97 -4.99
N ARG A 151 -14.31 9.51 -5.52
CA ARG A 151 -14.31 10.60 -6.50
C ARG A 151 -13.78 10.15 -7.86
N PHE A 152 -13.49 8.87 -8.05
CA PHE A 152 -12.78 8.38 -9.23
C PHE A 152 -13.55 8.62 -10.53
N GLU A 153 -14.83 8.27 -10.57
CA GLU A 153 -15.69 8.51 -11.75
C GLU A 153 -15.76 10.01 -12.08
N GLU A 154 -15.90 10.88 -11.06
CA GLU A 154 -15.92 12.33 -11.28
C GLU A 154 -14.57 12.86 -11.77
N MET A 155 -13.44 12.24 -11.39
CA MET A 155 -12.12 12.59 -11.91
C MET A 155 -11.96 12.19 -13.39
N THR A 156 -12.51 11.03 -13.77
CA THR A 156 -12.58 10.59 -15.17
C THR A 156 -13.38 11.58 -16.01
N ASP A 157 -14.64 11.84 -15.63
CA ASP A 157 -15.54 12.76 -16.35
C ASP A 157 -14.90 14.15 -16.49
N TRP A 158 -14.25 14.63 -15.44
CA TRP A 158 -13.61 15.96 -15.41
C TRP A 158 -12.44 16.09 -16.40
N LEU A 159 -11.68 15.01 -16.63
CA LEU A 159 -10.61 14.95 -17.64
C LEU A 159 -11.20 14.85 -19.05
N GLU A 160 -12.24 14.04 -19.25
CA GLU A 160 -12.94 13.90 -20.54
C GLU A 160 -13.55 15.23 -21.00
N GLU A 161 -14.16 16.00 -20.08
CA GLU A 161 -14.68 17.34 -20.37
C GLU A 161 -13.60 18.33 -20.85
N ARG A 162 -12.33 18.05 -20.57
CA ARG A 162 -11.17 18.84 -20.99
C ARG A 162 -10.49 18.32 -22.26
N GLY A 163 -11.05 17.28 -22.88
CA GLY A 163 -10.61 16.77 -24.17
C GLY A 163 -9.63 15.60 -24.12
N TYR A 164 -9.40 15.01 -22.94
CA TYR A 164 -8.61 13.79 -22.81
C TYR A 164 -9.45 12.54 -23.10
N GLU A 165 -8.81 11.51 -23.65
CA GLU A 165 -9.30 10.13 -23.69
C GLU A 165 -8.74 9.40 -22.46
N VAL A 166 -9.60 9.14 -21.47
CA VAL A 166 -9.17 8.61 -20.18
C VAL A 166 -9.16 7.08 -20.21
N HIS A 167 -7.98 6.51 -19.98
CA HIS A 167 -7.77 5.07 -19.92
C HIS A 167 -7.77 4.59 -18.47
N THR A 168 -8.67 3.67 -18.17
CA THR A 168 -8.78 3.03 -16.85
C THR A 168 -9.03 1.54 -16.99
N ARG A 169 -8.61 0.78 -16.00
CA ARG A 169 -8.96 -0.64 -15.87
C ARG A 169 -8.95 -1.06 -14.41
N ARG A 170 -9.64 -2.16 -14.12
CA ARG A 170 -9.67 -2.73 -12.77
C ARG A 170 -8.35 -3.34 -12.30
N GLY A 171 -7.57 -3.92 -13.21
CA GLY A 171 -6.39 -4.72 -12.85
C GLY A 171 -6.78 -6.17 -12.55
N ASP A 172 -6.14 -6.79 -11.56
CA ASP A 172 -6.37 -8.20 -11.17
C ASP A 172 -7.19 -8.34 -9.87
N ASP A 173 -7.28 -9.56 -9.35
CA ASP A 173 -8.12 -9.89 -8.19
C ASP A 173 -7.64 -9.22 -6.88
N ARG A 174 -6.38 -8.80 -6.81
CA ARG A 174 -5.86 -8.06 -5.65
C ARG A 174 -6.37 -6.63 -5.59
N LEU A 175 -6.87 -6.11 -6.72
CA LEU A 175 -7.42 -4.78 -6.86
C LEU A 175 -8.95 -4.81 -6.89
N THR A 176 -9.58 -4.00 -6.04
CA THR A 176 -11.04 -4.01 -5.87
C THR A 176 -11.78 -2.99 -6.69
N LYS A 177 -11.11 -1.93 -7.12
CA LYS A 177 -11.72 -0.81 -7.83
C LYS A 177 -10.94 -0.50 -9.10
N GLU A 178 -11.66 0.04 -10.06
CA GLU A 178 -11.08 0.57 -11.28
C GLU A 178 -10.09 1.70 -10.98
N GLY A 179 -8.93 1.67 -11.65
CA GLY A 179 -7.84 2.62 -11.42
C GLY A 179 -7.13 2.49 -10.06
N GLN A 180 -7.43 1.46 -9.27
CA GLN A 180 -6.81 1.28 -7.96
C GLN A 180 -5.39 0.76 -8.06
N VAL A 181 -4.43 1.50 -7.49
CA VAL A 181 -3.07 1.03 -7.25
C VAL A 181 -2.84 0.72 -5.78
N LEU A 182 -2.00 -0.29 -5.54
CA LEU A 182 -1.47 -0.64 -4.23
C LEU A 182 0.05 -0.57 -4.27
N GLY A 183 0.69 -0.52 -3.11
CA GLY A 183 2.16 -0.59 -3.02
C GLY A 183 2.81 -1.91 -3.41
N CYS A 184 2.00 -2.87 -3.83
CA CYS A 184 2.45 -4.18 -4.27
C CYS A 184 1.73 -4.60 -5.56
N ASN A 185 0.95 -3.72 -6.20
CA ASN A 185 0.22 -4.08 -7.40
C ASN A 185 -0.12 -2.84 -8.22
N TYR A 186 0.30 -2.86 -9.48
CA TYR A 186 0.11 -1.78 -10.45
C TYR A 186 -0.67 -2.25 -11.69
N ALA A 187 -1.31 -3.41 -11.65
CA ALA A 187 -2.02 -3.99 -12.80
C ALA A 187 -3.18 -3.12 -13.32
N SER A 188 -3.66 -2.15 -12.53
CA SER A 188 -4.62 -1.14 -13.01
C SER A 188 -4.01 -0.12 -13.98
N ALA A 189 -2.68 -0.03 -14.03
CA ALA A 189 -1.92 0.88 -14.90
C ALA A 189 -1.44 0.23 -16.19
N ASP A 190 -1.77 -1.05 -16.43
CA ASP A 190 -1.59 -1.76 -17.70
C ASP A 190 -2.61 -1.29 -18.75
N ILE A 191 -2.47 -0.04 -19.17
CA ILE A 191 -3.37 0.70 -20.06
C ILE A 191 -2.62 1.26 -21.27
N ASP A 192 -3.33 1.56 -22.35
CA ASP A 192 -2.75 2.07 -23.60
C ASP A 192 -2.62 3.60 -23.57
N ALA A 193 -1.81 4.10 -22.64
CA ALA A 193 -1.50 5.53 -22.48
C ALA A 193 -0.05 5.73 -22.02
N GLU A 194 0.67 6.66 -22.65
CA GLU A 194 2.07 6.97 -22.32
C GLU A 194 2.16 7.85 -21.06
N GLN A 195 1.21 8.76 -20.85
CA GLN A 195 1.10 9.57 -19.63
C GLN A 195 0.04 9.01 -18.67
N VAL A 196 0.37 8.99 -17.38
CA VAL A 196 -0.53 8.53 -16.31
C VAL A 196 -0.61 9.59 -15.23
N LEU A 197 -1.82 10.03 -14.91
CA LEU A 197 -2.12 10.86 -13.76
C LEU A 197 -2.43 9.97 -12.55
N TYR A 198 -1.53 9.99 -11.57
CA TYR A 198 -1.79 9.50 -10.22
C TYR A 198 -2.34 10.64 -9.36
N VAL A 199 -3.56 10.47 -8.84
CA VAL A 199 -4.14 11.42 -7.88
C VAL A 199 -4.01 10.83 -6.48
N GLY A 200 -3.28 11.47 -5.58
CA GLY A 200 -3.19 11.00 -4.20
C GLY A 200 -1.98 11.48 -3.44
N GLY A 201 -2.02 11.25 -2.12
CA GLY A 201 -0.94 11.65 -1.22
C GLY A 201 0.32 10.80 -1.37
N GLY A 202 1.48 11.46 -1.31
CA GLY A 202 2.78 10.80 -1.20
C GLY A 202 3.33 10.24 -2.51
N LYS A 203 4.64 9.95 -2.53
CA LYS A 203 5.37 9.56 -3.75
C LYS A 203 5.55 8.06 -3.94
N PHE A 204 5.20 7.27 -2.93
CA PHE A 204 5.54 5.85 -2.91
C PHE A 204 4.83 5.04 -4.02
N HIS A 205 3.50 5.12 -4.11
CA HIS A 205 2.74 4.43 -5.16
C HIS A 205 3.20 4.83 -6.57
N PRO A 206 3.28 6.12 -6.92
CA PRO A 206 3.64 6.52 -8.28
C PRO A 206 5.11 6.20 -8.62
N VAL A 207 6.04 6.18 -7.66
CA VAL A 207 7.43 5.76 -7.91
C VAL A 207 7.52 4.26 -8.22
N GLY A 208 6.79 3.42 -7.48
CA GLY A 208 6.75 1.99 -7.81
C GLY A 208 6.04 1.72 -9.14
N LEU A 209 4.99 2.49 -9.46
CA LEU A 209 4.33 2.43 -10.78
C LEU A 209 5.32 2.78 -11.90
N ALA A 210 6.07 3.87 -11.76
CA ALA A 210 7.06 4.29 -12.75
C ALA A 210 8.24 3.31 -12.87
N MET A 211 8.48 2.46 -11.87
CA MET A 211 9.48 1.40 -11.96
C MET A 211 8.93 0.16 -12.67
N GLU A 212 7.66 -0.20 -12.43
CA GLU A 212 6.99 -1.31 -13.11
C GLU A 212 6.71 -1.00 -14.58
N HIS A 213 6.38 0.25 -14.87
CA HIS A 213 6.13 0.76 -16.22
C HIS A 213 7.11 1.89 -16.56
N PRO A 214 8.38 1.57 -16.84
CA PRO A 214 9.42 2.57 -17.10
C PRO A 214 9.21 3.37 -18.39
N ASP A 215 8.34 2.89 -19.28
CA ASP A 215 7.88 3.56 -20.49
C ASP A 215 6.82 4.63 -20.22
N LYS A 216 6.15 4.59 -19.06
CA LYS A 216 5.07 5.54 -18.71
C LYS A 216 5.60 6.75 -17.97
N ARG A 217 5.12 7.92 -18.37
CA ARG A 217 5.29 9.18 -17.65
C ARG A 217 4.24 9.32 -16.56
N VAL A 218 4.63 9.13 -15.31
CA VAL A 218 3.71 9.18 -14.16
C VAL A 218 3.73 10.56 -13.50
N VAL A 219 2.66 11.33 -13.70
CA VAL A 219 2.42 12.63 -13.06
C VAL A 219 1.66 12.42 -11.75
N ILE A 220 2.13 13.08 -10.69
CA ILE A 220 1.60 13.00 -9.33
C ILE A 220 0.84 14.29 -9.05
N ALA A 221 -0.47 14.20 -8.87
CA ALA A 221 -1.29 15.27 -8.31
C ALA A 221 -1.60 14.94 -6.85
N ASP A 222 -0.94 15.63 -5.90
CA ASP A 222 -1.13 15.40 -4.47
C ASP A 222 -2.13 16.41 -3.87
N PRO A 223 -3.41 16.03 -3.68
CA PRO A 223 -4.44 16.95 -3.18
C PRO A 223 -4.23 17.30 -1.71
N VAL A 224 -3.48 16.48 -0.97
CA VAL A 224 -3.21 16.70 0.46
C VAL A 224 -2.17 17.79 0.63
N ASN A 225 -1.07 17.69 -0.13
CA ASN A 225 0.06 18.60 -0.02
C ASN A 225 -0.03 19.77 -1.01
N ASN A 226 -1.01 19.77 -1.91
CA ASN A 226 -1.16 20.73 -3.01
C ASN A 226 0.14 20.85 -3.81
N ALA A 227 0.62 19.69 -4.30
CA ALA A 227 1.87 19.62 -5.04
C ALA A 227 1.72 18.73 -6.28
N VAL A 228 2.23 19.23 -7.40
CA VAL A 228 2.41 18.47 -8.64
C VAL A 228 3.88 18.05 -8.73
N SER A 229 4.14 16.82 -9.17
CA SER A 229 5.50 16.38 -9.49
C SER A 229 5.47 15.17 -10.41
N VAL A 230 6.62 14.79 -10.97
CA VAL A 230 6.77 13.57 -11.77
C VAL A 230 7.41 12.48 -10.91
N ALA A 231 6.97 11.24 -11.07
CA ALA A 231 7.58 10.10 -10.40
C ALA A 231 8.91 9.73 -11.08
N GLU A 232 10.00 9.94 -10.35
CA GLU A 232 11.35 9.58 -10.78
C GLU A 232 11.78 8.27 -10.09
N HIS A 233 12.12 7.24 -10.88
CA HIS A 233 12.51 5.92 -10.35
C HIS A 233 14.03 5.68 -10.36
N ASP A 234 14.82 6.58 -10.97
CA ASP A 234 16.27 6.50 -11.12
C ASP A 234 17.04 6.33 -9.80
N GLN A 235 16.70 7.15 -8.80
CA GLN A 235 17.34 7.11 -7.49
C GLN A 235 17.01 5.80 -6.78
N PHE A 236 15.79 5.33 -6.95
CA PHE A 236 15.30 4.09 -6.37
C PHE A 236 16.04 2.89 -6.98
N LEU A 237 16.12 2.79 -8.30
CA LEU A 237 16.88 1.74 -9.00
C LEU A 237 18.35 1.70 -8.56
N LYS A 238 19.00 2.87 -8.43
CA LYS A 238 20.38 2.95 -7.93
C LYS A 238 20.53 2.35 -6.53
N GLN A 239 19.55 2.56 -5.64
CA GLN A 239 19.56 1.94 -4.31
C GLN A 239 19.37 0.42 -4.39
N ARG A 240 18.49 -0.06 -5.28
CA ARG A 240 18.27 -1.49 -5.49
C ARG A 240 19.51 -2.18 -6.04
N TYR A 241 20.14 -1.63 -7.09
CA TYR A 241 21.42 -2.14 -7.61
C TYR A 241 22.52 -2.18 -6.55
N ALA A 242 22.60 -1.15 -5.69
CA ALA A 242 23.56 -1.16 -4.59
C ALA A 242 23.25 -2.26 -3.55
N ALA A 243 21.99 -2.57 -3.29
CA ALA A 243 21.59 -3.66 -2.39
C ALA A 243 21.94 -5.04 -2.98
N VAL A 244 21.60 -5.27 -4.25
CA VAL A 244 21.93 -6.50 -4.99
C VAL A 244 23.44 -6.72 -5.03
N HIS A 245 24.20 -5.68 -5.39
CA HIS A 245 25.67 -5.79 -5.48
C HIS A 245 26.32 -6.13 -4.13
N LYS A 246 25.82 -5.57 -3.02
CA LYS A 246 26.30 -5.92 -1.66
C LYS A 246 25.99 -7.37 -1.27
N ALA A 247 25.00 -7.98 -1.91
CA ALA A 247 24.54 -9.34 -1.62
C ALA A 247 25.11 -10.39 -2.59
N MET A 248 25.81 -9.99 -3.66
CA MET A 248 26.43 -10.92 -4.62
C MET A 248 27.49 -11.83 -3.97
N ASP A 249 28.16 -11.36 -2.92
CA ASP A 249 29.15 -12.14 -2.16
C ASP A 249 28.54 -12.87 -0.94
N ALA A 250 27.21 -12.88 -0.79
CA ALA A 250 26.55 -13.50 0.36
C ALA A 250 26.59 -15.03 0.27
N GLU A 251 27.13 -15.68 1.31
CA GLU A 251 27.17 -17.14 1.41
C GLU A 251 25.94 -17.67 2.15
N LYS A 252 25.49 -16.98 3.20
CA LYS A 252 24.36 -17.40 4.04
C LYS A 252 23.15 -16.47 3.92
N TRP A 253 22.01 -17.05 3.54
CA TRP A 253 20.80 -16.31 3.22
C TRP A 253 19.67 -16.56 4.22
N GLY A 254 19.04 -15.49 4.72
CA GLY A 254 17.78 -15.60 5.46
C GLY A 254 16.59 -15.35 4.54
N VAL A 255 15.76 -16.37 4.30
CA VAL A 255 14.54 -16.25 3.47
C VAL A 255 13.35 -15.99 4.37
N ILE A 256 12.76 -14.81 4.27
CA ILE A 256 11.69 -14.35 5.16
C ILE A 256 10.35 -14.71 4.56
N PHE A 257 9.61 -15.58 5.26
CA PHE A 257 8.19 -15.84 5.01
C PHE A 257 7.34 -15.01 5.99
N CYS A 258 6.60 -14.03 5.46
CA CYS A 258 5.67 -13.23 6.25
C CYS A 258 4.38 -13.99 6.52
N THR A 259 3.98 -14.12 7.79
CA THR A 259 2.76 -14.85 8.18
C THR A 259 1.49 -14.02 8.10
N LYS A 260 1.58 -12.74 7.70
CA LYS A 260 0.42 -11.90 7.45
C LYS A 260 -0.37 -12.49 6.29
N ILE A 261 -1.67 -12.58 6.49
CA ILE A 261 -2.54 -13.38 5.64
C ILE A 261 -2.39 -13.04 4.15
N GLY A 262 -2.30 -11.76 3.77
CA GLY A 262 -2.22 -11.35 2.36
C GLY A 262 -0.81 -11.07 1.87
N GLN A 263 0.22 -11.50 2.61
CA GLN A 263 1.64 -11.26 2.28
C GLN A 263 2.46 -12.54 2.18
N GLY A 264 1.95 -13.68 2.64
CA GLY A 264 2.71 -14.93 2.69
C GLY A 264 2.84 -15.61 1.33
N ARG A 265 4.02 -15.58 0.72
CA ARG A 265 4.35 -16.37 -0.48
C ARG A 265 5.13 -17.64 -0.11
N TRP A 266 4.42 -18.66 0.38
CA TRP A 266 5.03 -19.89 0.91
C TRP A 266 5.82 -20.64 -0.15
N GLU A 267 5.22 -20.85 -1.32
CA GLU A 267 5.80 -21.59 -2.44
C GLU A 267 7.09 -20.94 -2.91
N LYS A 268 7.12 -19.60 -3.01
CA LYS A 268 8.32 -18.84 -3.39
C LYS A 268 9.42 -18.95 -2.33
N ALA A 269 9.08 -18.89 -1.05
CA ALA A 269 10.05 -19.05 0.03
C ALA A 269 10.64 -20.48 0.06
N GLN A 270 9.79 -21.49 -0.13
CA GLN A 270 10.18 -22.90 -0.22
C GLN A 270 11.09 -23.14 -1.43
N GLU A 271 10.73 -22.61 -2.60
CA GLU A 271 11.53 -22.70 -3.83
C GLU A 271 12.97 -22.18 -3.62
N ILE A 272 13.14 -21.03 -2.97
CA ILE A 272 14.47 -20.46 -2.70
C ILE A 272 15.28 -21.36 -1.76
N VAL A 273 14.65 -21.87 -0.69
CA VAL A 273 15.33 -22.72 0.31
C VAL A 273 15.68 -24.09 -0.27
N ASP A 274 14.83 -24.67 -1.10
CA ASP A 274 15.06 -25.99 -1.71
C ASP A 274 16.18 -25.94 -2.77
N ASN A 275 16.38 -24.79 -3.42
CA ASN A 275 17.40 -24.60 -4.45
C ASN A 275 18.74 -24.04 -3.93
N ASN A 276 18.83 -23.65 -2.65
CA ASN A 276 20.06 -23.12 -2.06
C ASN A 276 20.29 -23.69 -0.65
N GLU A 277 21.31 -24.56 -0.53
CA GLU A 277 21.63 -25.25 0.73
C GLU A 277 22.05 -24.32 1.89
N ASN A 278 22.42 -23.08 1.59
CA ASN A 278 22.78 -22.05 2.58
C ASN A 278 21.67 -21.01 2.78
N ALA A 279 20.47 -21.26 2.27
CA ALA A 279 19.27 -20.47 2.53
C ALA A 279 18.44 -21.08 3.67
N TYR A 280 18.06 -20.25 4.63
CA TYR A 280 17.34 -20.66 5.83
C TYR A 280 16.00 -19.94 5.91
N LEU A 281 14.91 -20.70 6.04
CA LEU A 281 13.57 -20.14 6.19
C LEU A 281 13.39 -19.48 7.56
N ILE A 282 12.93 -18.23 7.56
CA ILE A 282 12.62 -17.44 8.75
C ILE A 282 11.16 -17.01 8.65
N THR A 283 10.31 -17.52 9.54
CA THR A 283 8.90 -17.16 9.57
C THR A 283 8.66 -16.03 10.58
N MET A 284 7.95 -14.97 10.19
CA MET A 284 7.55 -13.92 11.13
C MET A 284 6.32 -13.15 10.66
N ASP A 285 5.59 -12.58 11.61
CA ASP A 285 4.47 -11.69 11.32
C ASP A 285 4.98 -10.29 10.95
N GLU A 286 5.70 -9.65 11.86
CA GLU A 286 6.30 -8.33 11.67
C GLU A 286 7.76 -8.44 11.23
N VAL A 287 8.10 -7.93 10.05
CA VAL A 287 9.47 -7.87 9.54
C VAL A 287 10.07 -6.51 9.86
N THR A 288 11.00 -6.46 10.82
CA THR A 288 11.64 -5.21 11.24
C THR A 288 13.15 -5.37 11.42
N PRO A 289 13.93 -4.28 11.32
CA PRO A 289 15.39 -4.34 11.50
C PRO A 289 15.82 -4.98 12.82
N ASP A 290 15.14 -4.66 13.93
CA ASP A 290 15.48 -5.18 15.25
C ASP A 290 15.24 -6.69 15.38
N ARG A 291 14.19 -7.21 14.73
CA ARG A 291 13.88 -8.65 14.74
C ARG A 291 14.88 -9.47 13.94
N LEU A 292 15.43 -8.89 12.86
CA LEU A 292 16.44 -9.54 12.03
C LEU A 292 17.87 -9.39 12.54
N ARG A 293 18.12 -8.40 13.42
CA ARG A 293 19.47 -8.02 13.88
C ARG A 293 20.32 -9.16 14.45
N ASN A 294 19.68 -10.14 15.08
CA ASN A 294 20.37 -11.22 15.77
C ASN A 294 20.57 -12.48 14.90
N PHE A 295 20.05 -12.49 13.68
CA PHE A 295 20.31 -13.58 12.74
C PHE A 295 21.66 -13.36 12.07
N ASP A 296 22.56 -14.33 12.21
CA ASP A 296 23.88 -14.33 11.58
C ASP A 296 23.76 -14.71 10.10
N MET A 297 23.26 -13.78 9.28
CA MET A 297 23.07 -13.91 7.83
C MET A 297 23.87 -12.85 7.09
N ASP A 298 24.25 -13.13 5.85
CA ASP A 298 24.95 -12.18 4.98
C ASP A 298 23.98 -11.27 4.25
N ALA A 299 22.84 -11.82 3.83
CA ALA A 299 21.74 -11.10 3.20
C ALA A 299 20.40 -11.77 3.51
N PHE A 300 19.31 -11.02 3.29
CA PHE A 300 17.95 -11.49 3.45
C PHE A 300 17.17 -11.39 2.14
N VAL A 301 16.30 -12.37 1.91
CA VAL A 301 15.31 -12.35 0.83
C VAL A 301 13.93 -12.22 1.46
N ASN A 302 13.20 -11.18 1.12
CA ASN A 302 11.85 -10.94 1.63
C ASN A 302 10.82 -11.48 0.62
N THR A 303 10.08 -12.51 1.01
CA THR A 303 8.94 -13.01 0.22
C THR A 303 7.60 -12.45 0.73
N GLY A 304 7.62 -11.50 1.66
CA GLY A 304 6.47 -10.76 2.17
C GLY A 304 6.17 -9.49 1.36
N CYS A 305 5.68 -8.46 2.04
CA CYS A 305 5.38 -7.16 1.44
C CYS A 305 6.63 -6.53 0.78
N PRO A 306 6.55 -6.16 -0.51
CA PRO A 306 7.71 -5.63 -1.25
C PRO A 306 8.20 -4.29 -0.68
N ARG A 307 7.29 -3.52 -0.07
CA ARG A 307 7.60 -2.24 0.57
C ARG A 307 8.63 -2.32 1.67
N ILE A 308 8.71 -3.46 2.36
CA ILE A 308 9.69 -3.67 3.44
C ILE A 308 11.09 -3.68 2.84
N THR A 309 11.23 -4.29 1.66
CA THR A 309 12.50 -4.33 0.94
C THR A 309 12.88 -2.97 0.40
N THR A 310 11.92 -2.22 -0.12
CA THR A 310 12.17 -1.00 -0.88
C THR A 310 12.24 0.25 0.02
N ASP A 311 11.28 0.41 0.92
CA ASP A 311 11.11 1.61 1.74
C ASP A 311 11.96 1.51 3.02
N ASP A 312 11.92 0.33 3.67
CA ASP A 312 12.65 0.08 4.91
C ASP A 312 14.02 -0.56 4.69
N GLY A 313 14.30 -1.07 3.48
CA GLY A 313 15.56 -1.71 3.10
C GLY A 313 16.81 -1.00 3.61
N PRO A 314 16.97 0.33 3.42
CA PRO A 314 18.12 1.08 3.91
C PRO A 314 18.32 1.07 5.44
N ARG A 315 17.28 0.72 6.21
CA ARG A 315 17.32 0.64 7.68
C ARG A 315 17.82 -0.72 8.18
N PHE A 316 17.82 -1.75 7.34
CA PHE A 316 18.33 -3.06 7.71
C PHE A 316 19.87 -3.07 7.73
N HIS A 317 20.43 -3.76 8.71
CA HIS A 317 21.88 -3.87 8.91
C HIS A 317 22.58 -4.79 7.88
N LYS A 318 21.80 -5.58 7.14
CA LYS A 318 22.23 -6.45 6.03
C LYS A 318 21.37 -6.15 4.80
N PRO A 319 21.85 -6.42 3.58
CA PRO A 319 21.05 -6.27 2.37
C PRO A 319 19.74 -7.03 2.47
N MET A 320 18.66 -6.37 2.06
CA MET A 320 17.31 -6.93 1.94
C MET A 320 16.94 -6.91 0.46
N LEU A 321 16.64 -8.07 -0.11
CA LEU A 321 16.29 -8.24 -1.52
C LEU A 321 14.86 -8.77 -1.68
N THR A 322 14.24 -8.46 -2.81
CA THR A 322 13.05 -9.16 -3.31
C THR A 322 13.45 -10.50 -3.94
N PRO A 323 12.51 -11.40 -4.27
CA PRO A 323 12.85 -12.65 -4.94
C PRO A 323 13.54 -12.45 -6.29
N GLY A 324 13.07 -11.51 -7.13
CA GLY A 324 13.70 -11.23 -8.42
C GLY A 324 15.11 -10.64 -8.29
N GLU A 325 15.33 -9.81 -7.27
CA GLU A 325 16.66 -9.27 -6.96
C GLU A 325 17.62 -10.32 -6.40
N TYR A 326 17.09 -11.29 -5.65
CA TYR A 326 17.86 -12.45 -5.20
C TYR A 326 18.35 -13.29 -6.38
N GLU A 327 17.46 -13.60 -7.33
CA GLU A 327 17.80 -14.32 -8.56
C GLU A 327 18.90 -13.58 -9.35
N ALA A 328 18.85 -12.24 -9.39
CA ALA A 328 19.91 -11.42 -9.97
C ALA A 328 21.23 -11.48 -9.17
N ALA A 329 21.17 -11.47 -7.83
CA ALA A 329 22.34 -11.54 -6.96
C ALA A 329 23.09 -12.86 -7.09
N ILE A 330 22.38 -13.99 -7.27
CA ILE A 330 22.99 -15.31 -7.45
C ILE A 330 23.33 -15.64 -8.90
N GLY A 331 23.04 -14.74 -9.85
CA GLY A 331 23.38 -14.87 -11.26
C GLY A 331 22.41 -15.69 -12.11
N GLU A 332 21.19 -15.96 -11.63
CA GLU A 332 20.13 -16.62 -12.40
C GLU A 332 19.38 -15.66 -13.32
N LYS A 333 19.38 -14.36 -12.99
CA LYS A 333 18.84 -13.28 -13.85
C LYS A 333 19.87 -12.19 -14.13
N PRO A 334 19.78 -11.53 -15.31
CA PRO A 334 20.55 -10.32 -15.58
C PRO A 334 20.22 -9.20 -14.57
N LEU A 335 21.21 -8.37 -14.24
CA LEU A 335 21.01 -7.26 -13.30
C LEU A 335 20.05 -6.20 -13.87
N ASP A 336 20.08 -5.98 -15.17
CA ASP A 336 19.24 -5.02 -15.90
C ASP A 336 17.78 -5.49 -16.11
N SER A 337 17.43 -6.70 -15.67
CA SER A 337 16.06 -7.21 -15.68
C SER A 337 15.37 -7.14 -14.30
N ILE A 338 15.85 -6.28 -13.39
CA ILE A 338 15.20 -6.08 -12.10
C ILE A 338 13.93 -5.25 -12.30
N GLU A 339 12.81 -5.82 -11.88
CA GLU A 339 11.47 -5.23 -11.93
C GLU A 339 10.95 -5.01 -10.51
N PHE A 340 9.83 -4.28 -10.38
CA PHE A 340 9.24 -4.07 -9.07
C PHE A 340 8.58 -5.38 -8.59
N ASP A 341 8.71 -5.71 -7.31
CA ASP A 341 8.12 -6.95 -6.78
C ASP A 341 6.62 -6.75 -6.51
N THR A 342 5.79 -7.40 -7.32
CA THR A 342 4.33 -7.27 -7.30
C THR A 342 3.64 -8.54 -6.78
N PHE A 343 2.39 -8.39 -6.36
CA PHE A 343 1.48 -9.44 -5.90
C PHE A 343 0.22 -9.36 -6.75
N HIS A 344 -0.21 -10.47 -7.34
CA HIS A 344 -1.43 -10.52 -8.18
C HIS A 344 -2.58 -11.30 -7.52
N ASP A 345 -2.27 -12.19 -6.57
CA ASP A 345 -3.26 -12.96 -5.83
C ASP A 345 -3.68 -12.25 -4.53
N THR A 346 -4.81 -12.68 -3.95
CA THR A 346 -5.36 -12.09 -2.71
C THR A 346 -4.84 -12.76 -1.44
N TRP A 347 -4.56 -14.07 -1.48
CA TRP A 347 -4.11 -14.90 -0.34
C TRP A 347 -3.14 -15.98 -0.79
#